data_AF-R0GSJ3-F1
#
_entry.id   AF-R0GSJ3-F1
#
_cell.length_a   1.000
_cell.length_b   1.000
_cell.length_c   1.000
_cell.angle_alpha   90.00
_cell.angle_beta   90.00
_cell.angle_gamma   90.00
#
_symmetry.space_group_name_H-M   'P 1'
#
loop_
_entity.id
_entity.type
_entity.pdbx_description
1 polymer ?
#
loop_
_entity_poly.entity_id
_entity_poly.type
_entity_poly.pdbx_seq_one_letter_code
_entity_poly.pdbx_strand_id
1 'polypeptide(L)'
;MAQVPDEKHVRLVGGYCRIKAIGCTPPDELIAKVGLHCYNSHKGTNLQFLTVTELMLEAVSHFIYTMTLDAFDPANGSVHSIDTCIWHAAQVNDENLRLLTTFCSPTGSGERGAQWDLNGVDVLYTGVMPKWLDDGALTGCNKLQYYEVWWF
;
A
#
# COMPACT_ATOMS: atom_id res chain seq x y z
N MET A 1 53.61 2.26 -3.44
CA MET A 1 52.55 1.24 -3.56
C MET A 1 51.75 1.29 -2.26
N ALA A 2 50.55 1.86 -2.30
CA ALA A 2 49.61 1.85 -1.18
C ALA A 2 48.28 1.37 -1.75
N GLN A 3 47.72 0.32 -1.13
CA GLN A 3 46.54 -0.38 -1.60
C GLN A 3 45.28 0.46 -1.35
N VAL A 4 44.45 0.57 -2.38
CA VAL A 4 43.07 1.09 -2.33
C VAL A 4 42.17 -0.06 -1.85
N PRO A 5 41.23 0.15 -0.90
CA PRO A 5 40.36 -0.93 -0.46
C PRO A 5 39.30 -1.26 -1.51
N ASP A 6 39.14 -2.57 -1.69
CA ASP A 6 38.22 -3.27 -2.58
C ASP A 6 36.76 -2.90 -2.28
N GLU A 7 36.17 -2.11 -3.16
CA GLU A 7 34.76 -1.73 -3.12
C GLU A 7 33.93 -2.92 -3.57
N LYS A 8 33.43 -3.67 -2.59
CA LYS A 8 32.57 -4.84 -2.80
C LYS A 8 31.42 -4.48 -3.73
N HIS A 9 31.50 -5.04 -4.93
CA HIS A 9 30.49 -5.00 -5.97
C HIS A 9 29.16 -5.55 -5.43
N VAL A 10 28.30 -4.66 -4.92
CA VAL A 10 26.90 -4.99 -4.66
C VAL A 10 26.27 -5.21 -6.03
N ARG A 11 26.03 -6.48 -6.36
CA ARG A 11 25.28 -6.86 -7.55
C ARG A 11 23.87 -6.28 -7.44
N LEU A 12 23.64 -5.17 -8.12
CA LEU A 12 22.30 -4.66 -8.41
C LEU A 12 21.57 -5.72 -9.22
N VAL A 13 20.69 -6.48 -8.57
CA VAL A 13 19.64 -7.22 -9.27
C VAL A 13 18.77 -6.14 -9.89
N GLY A 14 18.93 -5.93 -11.21
CA GLY A 14 18.38 -4.79 -11.92
C GLY A 14 16.85 -4.78 -11.95
N GLY A 15 16.23 -4.07 -11.02
CA GLY A 15 14.87 -3.57 -11.15
C GLY A 15 14.84 -2.31 -12.00
N TYR A 16 13.82 -2.16 -12.86
CA TYR A 16 13.60 -0.90 -13.55
C TYR A 16 13.02 0.11 -12.55
N CYS A 17 13.75 1.19 -12.28
CA CYS A 17 13.30 2.29 -11.43
C CYS A 17 12.90 3.49 -12.31
N ARG A 18 11.64 3.93 -12.22
CA ARG A 18 11.17 5.18 -12.83
C ARG A 18 10.82 6.18 -11.74
N ILE A 19 11.50 7.32 -11.74
CA ILE A 19 11.15 8.49 -10.94
C ILE A 19 10.28 9.39 -11.83
N LYS A 20 9.03 9.62 -11.44
CA LYS A 20 8.16 10.64 -12.06
C LYS A 20 8.01 11.79 -11.09
N ALA A 21 8.62 12.93 -11.42
CA ALA A 21 8.51 14.13 -10.58
C ALA A 21 7.12 14.78 -10.72
N ILE A 22 6.47 14.78 -11.90
CA ILE A 22 5.11 15.31 -12.10
C ILE A 22 4.50 14.56 -13.29
N GLY A 23 3.40 13.82 -13.07
CA GLY A 23 2.73 13.02 -14.11
C GLY A 23 2.18 11.68 -13.60
N CYS A 24 1.49 11.70 -12.46
CA CYS A 24 0.79 10.55 -11.92
C CYS A 24 -0.42 10.22 -12.80
N THR A 25 -0.59 8.93 -13.08
CA THR A 25 -1.75 8.42 -13.77
C THR A 25 -2.91 8.22 -12.77
N PRO A 26 -4.18 8.16 -13.22
CA PRO A 26 -5.29 7.89 -12.30
C PRO A 26 -5.12 6.62 -11.44
N PRO A 27 -4.53 5.52 -11.95
CA PRO A 27 -4.14 4.37 -11.11
C PRO A 27 -3.15 4.71 -9.99
N ASP A 28 -2.14 5.55 -10.27
CA ASP A 28 -1.14 5.95 -9.27
C ASP A 28 -1.81 6.73 -8.12
N GLU A 29 -2.78 7.59 -8.42
CA GLU A 29 -3.56 8.29 -7.40
C GLU A 29 -4.41 7.36 -6.54
N LEU A 30 -4.99 6.29 -7.12
CA LEU A 30 -5.74 5.30 -6.37
C LEU A 30 -4.82 4.56 -5.39
N ILE A 31 -3.62 4.18 -5.82
CA ILE A 31 -2.61 3.56 -4.95
C ILE A 31 -2.21 4.53 -3.83
N ALA A 32 -1.95 5.80 -4.13
CA ALA A 32 -1.66 6.80 -3.11
C ALA A 32 -2.80 6.95 -2.07
N LYS A 33 -4.06 6.95 -2.53
CA LYS A 33 -5.24 7.00 -1.67
C LYS A 33 -5.36 5.77 -0.77
N VAL A 34 -4.95 4.58 -1.23
CA VAL A 34 -4.86 3.38 -0.37
C VAL A 34 -3.86 3.59 0.75
N GLY A 35 -2.68 4.14 0.45
CA GLY A 35 -1.67 4.46 1.47
C GLY A 35 -2.18 5.45 2.51
N LEU A 36 -2.84 6.51 2.06
CA LEU A 36 -3.47 7.49 2.95
C LEU A 36 -4.60 6.88 3.79
N HIS A 37 -5.42 5.99 3.21
CA HIS A 37 -6.46 5.28 3.93
C HIS A 37 -5.89 4.39 5.04
N CYS A 38 -4.79 3.68 4.79
CA CYS A 38 -4.06 2.91 5.80
C CYS A 38 -3.54 3.83 6.92
N TYR A 39 -2.93 4.97 6.57
CA TYR A 39 -2.46 5.94 7.56
C TYR A 39 -3.59 6.45 8.45
N ASN A 40 -4.70 6.89 7.84
CA ASN A 40 -5.88 7.38 8.55
C ASN A 40 -6.46 6.31 9.49
N SER A 41 -6.56 5.07 9.01
CA SER A 41 -7.08 3.95 9.82
C SER A 41 -6.15 3.62 11.00
N HIS A 42 -4.84 3.63 10.80
CA HIS A 42 -3.86 3.32 11.85
C HIS A 42 -3.70 4.45 12.88
N LYS A 43 -3.79 5.72 12.46
CA LYS A 43 -3.57 6.87 13.34
C LYS A 43 -4.87 7.50 13.86
N GLY A 44 -6.03 7.06 13.38
CA GLY A 44 -7.32 7.66 13.72
C GLY A 44 -7.48 9.08 13.19
N THR A 45 -6.89 9.38 12.03
CA THR A 45 -6.95 10.71 11.39
C THR A 45 -7.95 10.74 10.25
N ASN A 46 -8.25 11.94 9.73
CA ASN A 46 -9.14 12.14 8.58
C ASN A 46 -8.49 13.06 7.54
N LEU A 47 -7.24 12.76 7.17
CA LEU A 47 -6.52 13.50 6.15
C LEU A 47 -7.14 13.23 4.78
N GLN A 48 -7.30 14.28 3.97
CA GLN A 48 -7.89 14.23 2.64
C GLN A 48 -6.80 14.32 1.58
N PHE A 49 -6.79 13.39 0.63
CA PHE A 49 -5.82 13.37 -0.45
C PHE A 49 -5.85 14.65 -1.29
N LEU A 50 -4.69 15.26 -1.54
CA LEU A 50 -4.55 16.39 -2.48
C LEU A 50 -3.86 15.96 -3.77
N THR A 51 -2.62 15.52 -3.67
CA THR A 51 -1.81 15.16 -4.84
C THR A 51 -0.68 14.21 -4.45
N VAL A 52 -0.18 13.48 -5.43
CA VAL A 52 1.12 12.80 -5.32
C VAL A 52 2.20 13.80 -5.72
N THR A 53 3.20 13.99 -4.86
CA THR A 53 4.33 14.90 -5.10
C THR A 53 5.54 14.15 -5.64
N GLU A 54 5.74 12.91 -5.23
CA GLU A 54 6.81 12.05 -5.72
C GLU A 54 6.31 10.62 -5.92
N LEU A 55 6.75 9.99 -7.00
CA LEU A 55 6.50 8.57 -7.27
C LEU A 55 7.78 7.93 -7.79
N MET A 56 8.22 6.90 -7.06
CA MET A 56 9.21 5.94 -7.49
C MET A 56 8.53 4.58 -7.67
N LEU A 57 8.49 4.12 -8.93
CA LEU A 57 7.98 2.80 -9.28
C LEU A 57 9.15 1.87 -9.56
N GLU A 58 9.21 0.77 -8.82
CA GLU A 58 10.13 -0.32 -9.07
C GLU A 58 9.37 -1.54 -9.58
N ALA A 59 9.80 -2.08 -10.72
CA ALA A 59 9.27 -3.32 -11.28
C ALA A 59 10.33 -4.42 -11.18
N VAL A 60 10.10 -5.38 -10.27
CA VAL A 60 10.93 -6.58 -10.11
C VAL A 60 10.08 -7.81 -10.46
N SER A 61 9.76 -8.68 -9.50
CA SER A 61 8.74 -9.74 -9.64
C SER A 61 7.33 -9.28 -9.31
N HIS A 62 7.20 -8.07 -8.76
CA HIS A 62 5.99 -7.35 -8.42
C HIS A 62 6.26 -5.84 -8.59
N PHE A 63 5.20 -5.01 -8.54
CA PHE A 63 5.37 -3.55 -8.58
C PHE A 63 5.43 -3.00 -7.15
N ILE A 64 6.42 -2.15 -6.90
CA ILE A 64 6.59 -1.43 -5.64
C ILE A 64 6.42 0.05 -5.92
N TYR A 65 5.39 0.64 -5.30
CA TYR A 65 5.08 2.05 -5.37
C TYR A 65 5.58 2.72 -4.11
N THR A 66 6.68 3.46 -4.21
CA THR A 66 7.13 4.34 -3.14
C THR A 66 6.72 5.75 -3.51
N MET A 67 5.86 6.36 -2.70
CA MET A 67 5.18 7.61 -3.04
C MET A 67 5.26 8.60 -1.88
N THR A 68 5.39 9.87 -2.22
CA THR A 68 5.13 10.99 -1.32
C THR A 68 3.86 11.66 -1.79
N LEU A 69 2.92 11.90 -0.89
CA LEU A 69 1.65 12.54 -1.18
C LEU A 69 1.38 13.67 -0.19
N ASP A 70 0.74 14.72 -0.67
CA ASP A 70 0.21 15.78 0.18
C ASP A 70 -1.25 15.47 0.52
N ALA A 71 -1.59 15.68 1.79
CA ALA A 71 -2.93 15.50 2.32
C ALA A 71 -3.33 16.70 3.17
N PHE A 72 -4.57 17.16 2.99
CA PHE A 72 -5.17 18.25 3.75
C PHE A 72 -5.80 17.72 5.03
N ASP A 73 -5.49 18.36 6.16
CA ASP A 73 -6.17 18.13 7.43
C ASP A 73 -7.31 19.15 7.61
N PRO A 74 -8.58 18.73 7.49
CA PRO A 74 -9.71 19.62 7.69
C PRO A 74 -9.88 20.07 9.14
N ALA A 75 -9.32 19.35 10.13
CA ALA A 75 -9.42 19.73 11.53
C ALA A 75 -8.50 20.91 11.89
N ASN A 76 -7.30 20.94 11.31
CA ASN A 76 -6.28 21.96 11.59
C ASN A 76 -6.12 22.99 10.47
N GLY A 77 -6.70 22.75 9.29
CA GLY A 77 -6.53 23.61 8.11
C GLY A 77 -5.12 23.58 7.52
N SER A 78 -4.36 22.51 7.78
CA SER A 78 -2.96 22.35 7.39
C SER A 78 -2.78 21.28 6.31
N VAL A 79 -1.66 21.36 5.59
CA VAL A 79 -1.23 20.31 4.65
C VAL A 79 -0.11 19.49 5.28
N HIS A 80 -0.20 18.19 5.15
CA HIS A 80 0.77 17.21 5.63
C HIS A 80 1.26 16.36 4.47
N SER A 81 2.57 16.16 4.38
CA SER A 81 3.17 15.20 3.45
C SER A 81 3.32 13.84 4.13
N ILE A 82 2.91 12.80 3.42
CA ILE A 82 2.92 11.41 3.85
C ILE A 82 3.74 10.60 2.86
N ASP A 83 4.69 9.82 3.38
CA ASP A 83 5.43 8.83 2.62
C ASP A 83 4.71 7.48 2.75
N THR A 84 4.56 6.77 1.64
CA THR A 84 3.92 5.45 1.60
C THR A 84 4.68 4.48 0.70
N CYS A 85 4.69 3.20 1.06
CA CYS A 85 5.17 2.14 0.17
C CYS A 85 4.15 1.01 0.07
N ILE A 86 3.70 0.78 -1.16
CA ILE A 86 2.65 -0.19 -1.49
C ILE A 86 3.18 -1.19 -2.49
N TRP A 87 3.03 -2.47 -2.17
CA TRP A 87 3.38 -3.55 -3.07
C TRP A 87 2.10 -4.02 -3.78
N HIS A 88 2.15 -4.00 -5.10
CA HIS A 88 1.18 -4.69 -5.93
C HIS A 88 1.74 -6.08 -6.20
N ALA A 89 1.34 -7.03 -5.35
CA ALA A 89 1.87 -8.39 -5.33
C ALA A 89 1.27 -9.24 -6.45
N ALA A 90 1.92 -10.37 -6.72
CA ALA A 90 1.39 -11.37 -7.63
C ALA A 90 0.03 -11.90 -7.14
N GLN A 91 -0.88 -12.09 -8.08
CA GLN A 91 -2.19 -12.68 -7.83
C GLN A 91 -2.04 -14.16 -7.47
N VAL A 92 -2.74 -14.58 -6.43
CA VAL A 92 -2.85 -15.96 -5.96
C VAL A 92 -4.34 -16.29 -5.77
N ASN A 93 -4.73 -17.55 -5.96
CA ASN A 93 -6.10 -18.02 -5.70
C ASN A 93 -7.22 -17.27 -6.45
N ASP A 94 -7.00 -16.96 -7.74
CA ASP A 94 -7.95 -16.26 -8.61
C ASP A 94 -8.36 -14.85 -8.14
N GLU A 95 -7.52 -14.20 -7.31
CA GLU A 95 -7.74 -12.82 -6.90
C GLU A 95 -7.44 -11.82 -8.04
N ASN A 96 -8.25 -10.77 -8.14
CA ASN A 96 -8.04 -9.72 -9.15
C ASN A 96 -7.07 -8.62 -8.69
N LEU A 97 -6.91 -8.43 -7.38
CA LEU A 97 -6.10 -7.34 -6.82
C LEU A 97 -5.53 -7.75 -5.46
N ARG A 98 -4.22 -7.55 -5.31
CA ARG A 98 -3.53 -7.74 -4.03
C ARG A 98 -2.57 -6.59 -3.77
N LEU A 99 -2.94 -5.73 -2.84
CA LEU A 99 -2.16 -4.57 -2.41
C LEU A 99 -1.72 -4.74 -0.96
N LEU A 100 -0.44 -4.48 -0.71
CA LEU A 100 0.15 -4.58 0.61
C LEU A 100 0.80 -3.25 0.97
N THR A 101 0.30 -2.59 2.00
CA THR A 101 0.91 -1.36 2.51
C THR A 101 2.00 -1.75 3.51
N THR A 102 3.27 -1.52 3.15
CA THR A 102 4.41 -1.88 4.00
C THR A 102 4.76 -0.79 5.01
N PHE A 103 4.53 0.47 4.65
CA PHE A 103 4.55 1.59 5.60
C PHE A 103 3.71 2.75 5.06
N CYS A 104 3.27 3.59 5.97
CA CYS A 104 2.67 4.89 5.69
C CYS A 104 2.93 5.81 6.89
N SER A 105 3.62 6.91 6.69
CA SER A 105 4.12 7.75 7.78
C SER A 105 4.33 9.20 7.35
N PRO A 106 4.40 10.16 8.29
CA PRO A 106 4.75 11.52 7.93
C PRO A 106 6.13 11.56 7.28
N THR A 107 6.28 12.39 6.25
CA THR A 107 7.55 12.56 5.55
C THR A 107 8.66 12.93 6.53
N GLY A 108 9.80 12.27 6.43
CA GLY A 108 10.95 12.50 7.31
C GLY A 108 10.88 11.80 8.67
N SER A 109 9.87 10.96 8.93
CA SER A 109 9.81 10.10 10.13
C SER A 109 10.95 9.09 10.20
N GLY A 110 11.58 8.77 9.07
CA GLY A 110 12.63 7.76 8.97
C GLY A 110 12.12 6.32 8.99
N GLU A 111 10.81 6.12 9.08
CA GLU A 111 10.20 4.79 8.95
C GLU A 111 10.48 4.24 7.54
N ARG A 112 10.79 2.94 7.48
CA ARG A 112 10.99 2.22 6.23
C ARG A 112 10.12 0.99 6.21
N GLY A 113 9.69 0.60 5.02
CA GLY A 113 8.93 -0.62 4.81
C GLY A 113 9.73 -1.82 5.26
N ALA A 114 9.13 -2.64 6.11
CA ALA A 114 9.66 -3.97 6.39
C ALA A 114 9.50 -4.85 5.15
N GLN A 115 10.38 -5.85 5.01
CA GLN A 115 10.16 -6.93 4.05
C GLN A 115 8.86 -7.66 4.43
N TRP A 116 7.98 -7.86 3.46
CA TRP A 116 6.72 -8.53 3.71
C TRP A 116 6.92 -9.96 4.20
N ASP A 117 6.28 -10.32 5.31
CA ASP A 117 6.21 -11.68 5.82
C ASP A 117 4.94 -12.37 5.30
N LEU A 118 5.13 -13.29 4.35
CA LEU A 118 4.03 -14.10 3.80
C LEU A 118 3.35 -14.96 4.86
N ASN A 119 4.05 -15.35 5.93
CA ASN A 119 3.52 -16.19 6.99
C ASN A 119 2.79 -15.39 8.08
N GLY A 120 2.93 -14.05 8.08
CA GLY A 120 2.28 -13.16 9.05
C GLY A 120 0.83 -12.81 8.69
N VAL A 121 0.34 -13.27 7.53
CA VAL A 121 -1.03 -13.00 7.06
C VAL A 121 -2.00 -13.97 7.73
N ASP A 122 -3.09 -13.44 8.30
CA ASP A 122 -4.15 -14.28 8.85
C ASP A 122 -4.66 -15.25 7.78
N VAL A 123 -4.83 -16.53 8.15
CA VAL A 123 -5.26 -17.60 7.26
C VAL A 123 -6.55 -17.25 6.51
N LEU A 124 -7.41 -16.43 7.11
CA LEU A 124 -8.63 -15.89 6.50
C LEU A 124 -8.36 -15.19 5.15
N TYR A 125 -7.23 -14.48 5.02
CA TYR A 125 -6.86 -13.73 3.84
C TYR A 125 -5.92 -14.49 2.89
N THR A 126 -5.66 -15.78 3.16
CA THR A 126 -4.76 -16.62 2.35
C THR A 126 -5.50 -17.58 1.40
N GLY A 127 -6.83 -17.64 1.47
CA GLY A 127 -7.68 -18.53 0.67
C GLY A 127 -8.16 -17.93 -0.66
N VAL A 128 -9.04 -18.67 -1.33
CA VAL A 128 -9.80 -18.18 -2.49
C VAL A 128 -10.83 -17.15 -2.02
N MET A 129 -10.91 -16.02 -2.72
CA MET A 129 -11.93 -15.00 -2.44
C MET A 129 -13.32 -15.65 -2.45
N PRO A 130 -14.10 -15.57 -1.36
CA PRO A 130 -15.42 -16.20 -1.31
C PRO A 130 -16.33 -15.59 -2.37
N LYS A 131 -17.22 -16.42 -2.92
CA LYS A 131 -18.29 -15.93 -3.80
C LYS A 131 -19.22 -15.00 -3.02
N TRP A 132 -19.92 -14.15 -3.77
CA TRP A 132 -21.00 -13.36 -3.20
C TRP A 132 -21.96 -14.25 -2.43
N LEU A 133 -22.52 -13.69 -1.37
CA LEU A 133 -23.39 -14.41 -0.46
C LEU A 133 -24.71 -14.74 -1.14
N ASP A 134 -25.16 -15.98 -0.99
CA ASP A 134 -26.51 -16.36 -1.38
C ASP A 134 -27.53 -15.76 -0.39
N ASP A 135 -28.76 -15.52 -0.84
CA ASP A 135 -29.83 -14.93 -0.01
C ASP A 135 -30.10 -15.71 1.30
N GLY A 136 -29.82 -17.02 1.29
CA GLY A 136 -29.92 -17.89 2.47
C GLY A 136 -28.77 -17.77 3.47
N ALA A 137 -27.66 -17.11 3.11
CA ALA A 137 -26.47 -16.99 3.96
C ALA A 137 -26.72 -16.15 5.22
N LEU A 138 -27.68 -15.22 5.16
CA LEU A 138 -28.05 -14.33 6.27
C LEU A 138 -28.99 -15.00 7.30
N THR A 139 -29.63 -16.11 6.92
CA THR A 139 -30.67 -16.78 7.72
C THR A 139 -30.25 -18.16 8.24
N GLY A 140 -29.07 -18.66 7.85
CA GLY A 140 -28.55 -19.96 8.25
C GLY A 140 -28.09 -20.06 9.70
N CYS A 141 -28.15 -21.27 10.27
CA CYS A 141 -27.71 -21.58 11.64
C CYS A 141 -26.21 -21.34 11.89
N ASN A 142 -25.40 -21.33 10.82
CA ASN A 142 -23.97 -21.01 10.86
C ASN A 142 -23.74 -19.53 10.51
N LYS A 143 -24.27 -18.64 11.37
CA LYS A 143 -24.19 -17.19 11.21
C LYS A 143 -22.74 -16.70 11.43
N LEU A 144 -21.90 -16.85 10.41
CA LEU A 144 -20.50 -16.40 10.43
C LEU A 144 -20.35 -14.92 10.01
N GLN A 145 -21.45 -14.19 9.81
CA GLN A 145 -21.47 -12.86 9.22
C GLN A 145 -22.10 -11.84 10.18
N TYR A 146 -21.41 -10.71 10.36
CA TYR A 146 -21.66 -9.80 11.48
C TYR A 146 -22.14 -8.39 11.08
N TYR A 147 -22.04 -7.98 9.81
CA TYR A 147 -22.33 -6.58 9.41
C TYR A 147 -23.03 -6.48 8.05
N GLU A 148 -24.17 -5.79 8.01
CA GLU A 148 -24.80 -5.24 6.80
C GLU A 148 -24.54 -3.73 6.74
N VAL A 149 -24.16 -3.22 5.56
CA VAL A 149 -23.94 -1.79 5.33
C VAL A 149 -25.20 -1.21 4.69
N TRP A 150 -25.85 -0.29 5.39
CA TRP A 150 -27.07 0.35 4.92
C TRP A 150 -26.74 1.50 3.96
N TRP A 151 -27.45 1.55 2.85
CA TRP A 151 -27.49 2.72 1.97
C TRP A 151 -28.71 3.55 2.35
N PHE A 152 -28.50 4.81 2.77
CA PHE A 152 -29.57 5.79 3.00
C PHE A 152 -29.91 6.55 1.72
#